data_AF-A0A0N0DU24-F1
#
_entry.id   AF-A0A0N0DU24-F1
#
_cell.length_a   1.000
_cell.length_b   1.000
_cell.length_c   1.000
_cell.angle_alpha   90.00
_cell.angle_beta   90.00
_cell.angle_gamma   90.00
#
_symmetry.space_group_name_H-M   'P 1'
#
loop_
_entity.id
_entity.type
_entity.pdbx_description
1 polymer ?
#
loop_
_entity_poly.entity_id
_entity_poly.type
_entity_poly.pdbx_seq_one_letter_code
_entity_poly.pdbx_strand_id
1 'polypeptide(L)'
;MTGTGTMVAWKHEQGSFQCVNCLGASAEAVKTGAVRRQWREYDRDRRLLNSFVEEMRDGAQVVLRDEGRDIAVLLRSDLCGIRTANEQNFRQLYGGSFMSIIDCT
;
A
#
# COMPACT_ATOMS: atom_id res chain seq x y z
N MET A 1 -15.44 -19.85 -7.73
CA MET A 1 -15.76 -18.54 -7.15
C MET A 1 -14.46 -17.91 -6.66
N THR A 2 -13.72 -17.27 -7.56
CA THR A 2 -12.48 -16.56 -7.22
C THR A 2 -12.88 -15.16 -6.81
N GLY A 3 -13.11 -14.94 -5.51
CA GLY A 3 -13.10 -13.58 -4.99
C GLY A 3 -11.72 -13.00 -5.28
N THR A 4 -11.63 -12.02 -6.17
CA THR A 4 -10.41 -11.23 -6.35
C THR A 4 -10.17 -10.49 -5.04
N GLY A 5 -9.39 -11.12 -4.15
CA GLY A 5 -9.03 -10.55 -2.86
C GLY A 5 -8.44 -9.16 -3.08
N THR A 6 -9.17 -8.13 -2.67
CA THR A 6 -8.69 -6.77 -2.85
C THR A 6 -7.57 -6.57 -1.83
N MET A 7 -6.35 -6.36 -2.32
CA MET A 7 -5.18 -6.11 -1.48
C MET A 7 -5.27 -4.70 -0.88
N VAL A 8 -6.04 -4.60 0.19
CA VAL A 8 -6.34 -3.34 0.89
C VAL A 8 -5.56 -3.19 2.20
N ALA A 9 -4.83 -4.21 2.64
CA ALA A 9 -3.99 -4.14 3.83
C ALA A 9 -2.73 -4.99 3.66
N TRP A 10 -1.59 -4.44 4.06
CA TRP A 10 -0.30 -5.10 4.14
C TRP A 10 0.20 -5.03 5.58
N LYS A 11 0.66 -6.13 6.17
CA LYS A 11 1.01 -6.22 7.59
C LYS A 11 2.43 -6.74 7.78
N HIS A 12 3.10 -6.20 8.79
CA HIS A 12 4.36 -6.69 9.35
C HIS A 12 4.25 -6.78 10.87
N GLU A 13 5.32 -7.22 11.54
CA GLU A 13 5.33 -7.40 13.01
C GLU A 13 5.05 -6.09 13.78
N GLN A 14 5.50 -4.96 13.25
CA GLN A 14 5.45 -3.66 13.94
C GLN A 14 4.27 -2.78 13.53
N GLY A 15 3.41 -3.23 12.62
CA GLY A 15 2.38 -2.35 12.08
C GLY A 15 1.74 -2.86 10.80
N SER A 16 1.09 -1.93 10.10
CA SER A 16 0.41 -2.23 8.84
C SER A 16 0.28 -1.01 7.95
N PHE A 17 0.25 -1.23 6.65
CA PHE A 17 -0.18 -0.28 5.64
C PHE A 17 -1.62 -0.63 5.25
N GLN A 18 -2.52 0.32 5.29
CA GLN A 18 -3.94 0.09 4.99
C GLN A 18 -4.42 1.10 3.95
N CYS A 19 -5.10 0.61 2.93
CA CYS A 19 -5.71 1.43 1.91
C CYS A 19 -7.07 1.93 2.39
N VAL A 20 -7.24 3.24 2.42
CA VAL A 20 -8.41 3.91 3.03
C VAL A 20 -9.60 3.95 2.07
N ASN A 21 -9.35 3.97 0.76
CA ASN A 21 -10.39 4.12 -0.26
C ASN A 21 -10.29 3.09 -1.39
N CYS A 22 -9.56 1.97 -1.21
CA CYS A 22 -9.41 0.96 -2.27
C CYS A 22 -10.73 0.33 -2.73
N LEU A 23 -11.71 0.21 -1.83
CA LEU A 23 -13.03 -0.35 -2.16
C LEU A 23 -13.95 0.66 -2.88
N GLY A 24 -13.77 1.96 -2.62
CA GLY A 24 -14.55 3.03 -3.27
C GLY A 24 -13.90 3.59 -4.54
N ALA A 25 -12.60 3.39 -4.72
CA ALA A 25 -11.85 3.83 -5.89
C ALA A 25 -11.94 2.77 -7.00
N SER A 26 -12.93 2.93 -7.88
CA SER A 26 -13.11 2.05 -9.04
C SER A 26 -11.84 2.00 -9.90
N ALA A 27 -11.62 0.86 -10.56
CA ALA A 27 -10.43 0.66 -11.38
C ALA A 27 -10.36 1.71 -12.52
N GLU A 28 -11.51 2.08 -13.07
CA GLU A 28 -11.66 3.08 -14.12
C GLU A 28 -11.28 4.48 -13.63
N ALA A 29 -11.77 4.88 -12.44
CA ALA A 29 -11.48 6.19 -11.87
C ALA A 29 -9.99 6.34 -11.49
N VAL A 30 -9.36 5.25 -11.07
CA VAL A 30 -7.90 5.22 -10.83
C VAL A 30 -7.14 5.29 -12.15
N LYS A 31 -7.56 4.54 -13.18
CA LYS A 31 -6.90 4.50 -14.49
C LYS A 31 -6.94 5.85 -15.20
N THR A 32 -8.02 6.61 -15.06
CA THR A 32 -8.15 7.97 -15.64
C THR A 32 -7.51 9.05 -14.76
N GLY A 33 -7.02 8.71 -13.57
CA GLY A 33 -6.46 9.66 -12.61
C GLY A 33 -7.51 10.51 -11.89
N ALA A 34 -8.81 10.24 -12.08
CA ALA A 34 -9.90 10.94 -11.42
C ALA A 34 -9.91 10.72 -9.90
N VAL A 35 -9.41 9.57 -9.44
CA VAL A 35 -9.23 9.22 -8.03
C VAL A 35 -7.85 8.62 -7.82
N ARG A 36 -7.17 9.01 -6.73
CA ARG A 36 -5.95 8.34 -6.25
C ARG A 36 -6.27 7.52 -5.02
N ARG A 37 -5.75 6.28 -4.96
CA ARG A 37 -5.87 5.48 -3.75
C ARG A 37 -4.96 6.03 -2.67
N GLN A 38 -5.46 6.11 -1.46
CA GLN A 38 -4.72 6.59 -0.30
C GLN A 38 -4.42 5.45 0.65
N TRP A 39 -3.19 5.44 1.13
CA TRP A 39 -2.66 4.44 2.05
C TRP A 39 -2.17 5.12 3.31
N ARG A 40 -2.32 4.44 4.44
CA ARG A 40 -1.87 4.90 5.75
C ARG A 40 -1.07 3.82 6.43
N GLU A 41 0.08 4.19 6.97
CA GLU A 41 0.88 3.33 7.84
C GLU A 41 0.45 3.54 9.29
N TYR A 42 0.24 2.44 9.99
CA TYR A 42 -0.10 2.42 11.40
C TYR A 42 0.90 1.57 12.16
N ASP A 43 1.24 1.98 13.38
CA ASP A 43 1.99 1.15 14.32
C ASP A 43 1.11 0.03 14.93
N ARG A 44 1.71 -0.78 15.83
CA ARG A 44 1.01 -1.84 16.56
C ARG A 44 -0.15 -1.34 17.43
N ASP A 45 -0.07 -0.10 17.91
CA ASP A 45 -1.08 0.55 18.75
C ASP A 45 -2.15 1.26 17.91
N ARG A 46 -2.14 1.06 16.58
CA ARG A 46 -3.04 1.69 15.61
C ARG A 46 -2.90 3.21 15.54
N ARG A 47 -1.76 3.76 15.92
CA ARG A 47 -1.46 5.18 15.73
C ARG A 47 -1.03 5.40 14.29
N LEU A 48 -1.59 6.42 13.66
CA LEU A 48 -1.21 6.83 12.31
C LEU A 48 0.23 7.37 12.32
N LEU A 49 1.10 6.74 11.55
CA LEU A 49 2.49 7.18 11.39
C LEU A 49 2.64 8.03 10.13
N ASN A 50 2.19 7.51 8.99
CA ASN A 50 2.46 8.10 7.68
C ASN A 50 1.25 7.94 6.74
N SER A 51 1.13 8.83 5.76
CA SER A 51 0.11 8.77 4.71
C SER A 51 0.78 8.83 3.34
N PHE A 52 0.25 8.05 2.40
CA PHE A 52 0.82 7.88 1.07
C PHE A 52 -0.28 7.85 0.01
N VAL A 53 0.09 8.13 -1.23
CA VAL A 53 -0.73 7.87 -2.41
C VAL A 53 -0.22 6.64 -3.14
N GLU A 54 -1.13 5.81 -3.64
CA GLU A 54 -0.78 4.71 -4.54
C GLU A 54 -0.36 5.30 -5.89
N GLU A 55 0.91 5.10 -6.26
CA GLU A 55 1.46 5.53 -7.54
C GLU A 55 1.29 4.44 -8.60
N MET A 56 1.52 3.19 -8.21
CA MET A 56 1.45 2.05 -9.13
C MET A 56 0.95 0.81 -8.39
N ARG A 57 0.21 -0.03 -9.13
CA ARG A 57 -0.14 -1.37 -8.71
C ARG A 57 0.02 -2.34 -9.87
N ASP A 58 0.72 -3.44 -9.61
CA ASP A 58 0.85 -4.56 -10.55
C ASP A 58 0.79 -5.88 -9.78
N GLY A 59 -0.30 -6.64 -9.96
CA GLY A 59 -0.54 -7.88 -9.23
C GLY A 59 -0.42 -7.72 -7.71
N ALA A 60 0.53 -8.45 -7.12
CA ALA A 60 0.85 -8.43 -5.69
C ALA A 60 1.92 -7.40 -5.30
N GLN A 61 2.11 -6.38 -6.13
CA GLN A 61 3.05 -5.30 -5.91
C GLN A 61 2.34 -3.95 -5.94
N VAL A 62 2.60 -3.13 -4.92
CA VAL A 62 2.06 -1.77 -4.81
C VAL A 62 3.22 -0.80 -4.52
N VAL A 63 3.29 0.30 -5.26
CA VAL A 63 4.22 1.40 -4.99
C VAL A 63 3.41 2.55 -4.42
N LEU A 64 3.79 2.97 -3.22
CA LEU A 64 3.24 4.11 -2.51
C LEU A 64 4.23 5.25 -2.57
N ARG A 65 3.74 6.48 -2.70
CA ARG A 65 4.55 7.69 -2.67
C ARG A 65 4.08 8.63 -1.58
N ASP A 66 5.03 9.17 -0.83
CA ASP A 66 4.83 10.33 0.01
C ASP A 66 5.17 11.59 -0.80
N GLU A 67 4.15 12.39 -1.11
CA GLU A 67 4.31 13.59 -1.93
C GLU A 67 5.07 14.72 -1.22
N GLY A 68 5.15 14.71 0.11
CA GLY A 68 5.82 15.74 0.89
C GLY A 68 7.30 15.44 1.19
N ARG A 69 7.67 14.17 1.28
CA ARG A 69 9.03 13.73 1.68
C ARG A 69 9.86 13.13 0.54
N ASP A 70 9.26 12.98 -0.64
CA ASP A 70 9.85 12.31 -1.81
C ASP A 70 10.42 10.92 -1.47
N ILE A 71 9.62 10.18 -0.70
CA ILE A 71 9.87 8.79 -0.31
C ILE A 71 8.91 7.91 -1.10
N ALA A 72 9.42 6.80 -1.62
CA ALA A 72 8.58 5.74 -2.17
C ALA A 72 8.71 4.47 -1.32
N VAL A 73 7.58 3.78 -1.15
CA VAL A 73 7.48 2.51 -0.44
C VAL A 73 6.97 1.45 -1.41
N LEU A 74 7.66 0.32 -1.47
CA LEU A 74 7.30 -0.85 -2.27
C LEU A 74 6.69 -1.90 -1.34
N LEU A 75 5.43 -2.26 -1.54
CA LEU A 75 4.78 -3.38 -0.87
C LEU A 75 4.70 -4.57 -1.83
N ARG A 76 5.31 -5.68 -1.46
CA ARG A 76 5.24 -6.97 -2.17
C ARG A 76 4.56 -8.02 -1.32
N SER A 77 4.29 -9.20 -1.87
CA SER A 77 3.70 -10.31 -1.11
C SER A 77 4.51 -10.78 0.10
N ASP A 78 5.82 -10.51 0.13
CA ASP A 78 6.79 -11.04 1.11
C ASP A 78 7.57 -9.96 1.88
N LEU A 79 7.63 -8.73 1.36
CA LEU A 79 8.44 -7.65 1.94
C LEU A 79 7.89 -6.26 1.67
N CYS A 80 8.36 -5.32 2.47
CA CYS A 80 8.23 -3.89 2.26
C CYS A 80 9.62 -3.28 2.04
N GLY A 81 9.78 -2.50 0.99
CA GLY A 81 11.00 -1.74 0.71
C GLY A 81 10.74 -0.24 0.75
N ILE A 82 11.79 0.54 1.00
CA ILE A 82 11.77 2.00 0.96
C ILE A 82 12.88 2.52 0.04
N ARG A 83 12.62 3.61 -0.66
CA ARG A 83 13.66 4.43 -1.30
C ARG A 83 13.37 5.90 -1.11
N THR A 84 14.44 6.68 -1.06
CA THR A 84 14.40 8.14 -1.15
C THR A 84 14.70 8.60 -2.59
N ALA A 85 14.45 9.86 -2.91
CA ALA A 85 14.69 10.48 -4.21
C ALA A 85 16.05 10.15 -4.85
N ASN A 86 17.10 10.04 -4.01
CA ASN A 86 18.48 9.86 -4.46
C ASN A 86 18.89 8.38 -4.60
N GLU A 87 18.02 7.45 -4.22
CA GLU A 87 18.31 6.01 -4.25
C GLU A 87 17.69 5.37 -5.51
N GLN A 88 18.52 4.69 -6.29
CA GLN A 88 18.05 3.95 -7.47
C GLN A 88 17.28 2.67 -7.09
N ASN A 89 17.62 2.06 -5.96
CA ASN A 89 17.09 0.77 -5.53
C ASN A 89 16.31 0.88 -4.23
N PHE A 90 15.24 0.09 -4.11
CA PHE A 90 14.55 -0.09 -2.84
C PHE A 90 15.42 -0.89 -1.87
N ARG A 91 15.50 -0.41 -0.63
CA ARG A 91 16.09 -1.13 0.49
C ARG A 91 14.98 -1.79 1.29
N GLN A 92 15.17 -3.04 1.68
CA GLN A 92 14.19 -3.73 2.51
C GLN A 92 14.06 -3.01 3.86
N LEU A 93 12.81 -2.73 4.25
CA LEU A 93 12.44 -2.10 5.51
C LEU A 93 11.79 -3.11 6.46
N TYR A 94 10.81 -3.89 5.97
CA TYR A 94 10.10 -4.88 6.78
C TYR A 94 9.90 -6.19 6.01
N GLY A 95 9.84 -7.31 6.73
CA GLY A 95 9.23 -8.56 6.24
C GLY A 95 7.74 -8.58 6.60
N GLY A 96 6.88 -9.04 5.69
CA GLY A 96 5.44 -9.02 5.90
C GLY A 96 4.67 -9.47 4.66
N SER A 97 3.35 -9.27 4.65
CA SER A 97 2.52 -9.72 3.52
C SER A 97 1.19 -8.98 3.44
N PHE A 98 0.55 -9.06 2.26
CA PHE A 98 -0.84 -8.64 2.11
C PHE A 98 -1.77 -9.57 2.88
N MET A 99 -2.71 -8.98 3.61
CA MET A 99 -3.75 -9.76 4.27
C MET A 99 -4.87 -10.06 3.29
N SER A 100 -5.32 -11.32 3.27
CA SER A 100 -6.57 -11.68 2.61
C SER A 100 -7.72 -11.10 3.42
N ILE A 101 -8.43 -10.12 2.87
CA ILE A 101 -9.67 -9.64 3.46
C ILE A 101 -10.81 -10.35 2.75
N ILE A 102 -11.53 -11.18 3.50
CA ILE A 102 -12.79 -11.76 3.04
C ILE A 102 -13.82 -10.65 3.18
N ASP A 103 -14.43 -10.27 2.06
CA ASP A 103 -15.59 -9.39 2.04
C ASP A 103 -16.76 -10.18 2.65
N CYS A 104 -17.10 -9.90 3.91
CA CYS A 104 -18.30 -10.45 4.55
C CYS A 104 -19.48 -9.53 4.24
N THR A 105 -19.86 -9.49 2.96
CA THR A 105 -21.10 -8.85 2.49
C THR A 105 -22.24 -9.85 2.41
#